data_AF-A0A8E0WPZ7-F1
#
_entry.id   AF-A0A8E0WPZ7-F1
#
_cell.length_a   1.000
_cell.length_b   1.000
_cell.length_c   1.000
_cell.angle_alpha   90.00
_cell.angle_beta   90.00
_cell.angle_gamma   90.00
#
_symmetry.space_group_name_H-M   'P 1'
#
loop_
_entity.id
_entity.type
_entity.pdbx_description
1 polymer ?
#
loop_
_entity_poly.entity_id
_entity_poly.type
_entity_poly.pdbx_seq_one_letter_code
_entity_poly.pdbx_strand_id
1 'polypeptide(L)'
;MTSENQPLNLQRIGDKWARKEEIQWFQMWLQFLRLSPSYELARKCRAGELTGAEKLPTDFDAVLAVYDDLGDVIVPRFVEWWRDIGIWHFGQQGEKPSPALLGTIRHDRGDEPIPRLRASVDTYIKDTWLKQGEPAAIIAAIPVGLSKAQIAKWIEAMLTEHGDVIQPETPSEPTYKLFGKKLHRRSVFQYMRVLLTKAANPDMPLWQIGVKAKLSPHYNRLLSKSEDGRGTIVERKNLKELTSRALKRGHMIAENASRGMFPSYVRCPTAMPIDWAETHQRSMKARTLERTNRAV
;
A
#
# COMPACT_ATOMS: atom_id res chain seq x y z
N MET A 1 -20.35 -29.34 -8.34
CA MET A 1 -20.64 -28.08 -9.04
C MET A 1 -19.55 -27.10 -8.66
N THR A 2 -18.57 -26.97 -9.55
CA THR A 2 -17.34 -26.17 -9.37
C THR A 2 -17.69 -24.69 -9.39
N SER A 3 -17.49 -24.00 -8.26
CA SER A 3 -17.65 -22.56 -8.17
C SER A 3 -16.72 -21.87 -9.17
N GLU A 4 -17.32 -21.07 -10.03
CA GLU A 4 -16.70 -20.37 -11.14
C GLU A 4 -15.53 -19.50 -10.73
N ASN A 5 -14.62 -19.41 -11.69
CA ASN A 5 -13.38 -18.63 -11.75
C ASN A 5 -13.66 -17.12 -11.80
N GLN A 6 -14.35 -16.57 -10.80
CA GLN A 6 -14.50 -15.12 -10.64
C GLN A 6 -13.14 -14.52 -10.28
N PRO A 7 -12.68 -13.45 -10.96
CA PRO A 7 -11.41 -12.82 -10.64
C PRO A 7 -11.43 -12.31 -9.19
N LEU A 8 -10.43 -12.69 -8.40
CA LEU A 8 -10.34 -12.30 -7.00
C LEU A 8 -10.43 -10.78 -6.87
N ASN A 9 -11.49 -10.30 -6.21
CA ASN A 9 -11.64 -8.88 -5.92
C ASN A 9 -10.71 -8.50 -4.76
N LEU A 10 -9.50 -8.05 -5.08
CA LEU A 10 -8.52 -7.62 -4.07
C LEU A 10 -9.03 -6.49 -3.15
N GLN A 11 -10.07 -5.75 -3.55
CA GLN A 11 -10.62 -4.66 -2.74
C GLN A 11 -11.53 -5.13 -1.62
N ARG A 12 -12.05 -6.36 -1.67
CA ARG A 12 -12.96 -6.90 -0.65
C ARG A 12 -12.81 -8.41 -0.52
N ILE A 13 -12.51 -8.87 0.68
CA ILE A 13 -12.40 -10.29 1.03
C ILE A 13 -13.07 -10.46 2.40
N GLY A 14 -14.14 -11.25 2.46
CA GLY A 14 -14.97 -11.35 3.65
C GLY A 14 -15.58 -10.01 4.06
N ASP A 15 -15.40 -9.66 5.33
CA ASP A 15 -15.81 -8.41 5.96
C ASP A 15 -14.71 -7.33 5.93
N LYS A 16 -13.60 -7.57 5.23
CA LYS A 16 -12.50 -6.62 5.10
C LYS A 16 -12.47 -6.00 3.71
N TRP A 17 -12.11 -4.72 3.64
CA TRP A 17 -11.92 -4.00 2.38
C TRP A 17 -10.74 -3.01 2.41
N ALA A 18 -10.22 -2.68 1.23
CA ALA A 18 -9.17 -1.67 1.07
C ALA A 18 -9.35 -0.89 -0.23
N ARG A 19 -8.90 0.38 -0.26
CA ARG A 19 -8.96 1.19 -1.49
C ARG A 19 -7.92 0.68 -2.49
N LYS A 20 -8.22 0.79 -3.79
CA LYS A 20 -7.31 0.36 -4.87
C LYS A 20 -5.93 1.02 -4.78
N GLU A 21 -5.88 2.28 -4.35
CA GLU A 21 -4.66 3.04 -4.17
C GLU A 21 -3.82 2.51 -3.00
N GLU A 22 -4.47 2.06 -1.92
CA GLU A 22 -3.84 1.50 -0.73
C GLU A 22 -3.28 0.11 -0.99
N ILE A 23 -4.00 -0.74 -1.73
CA ILE A 23 -3.52 -2.06 -2.17
C ILE A 23 -2.18 -1.93 -2.90
N GLN A 24 -2.00 -0.92 -3.75
CA GLN A 24 -0.73 -0.67 -4.44
C GLN A 24 0.39 -0.26 -3.48
N TRP A 25 0.06 0.43 -2.40
CA TRP A 25 1.02 0.73 -1.32
C TRP A 25 1.39 -0.54 -0.55
N PHE A 26 0.41 -1.35 -0.16
CA PHE A 26 0.65 -2.61 0.56
C PHE A 26 1.41 -3.63 -0.30
N GLN A 27 1.20 -3.61 -1.61
CA GLN A 27 2.04 -4.37 -2.54
C GLN A 27 3.50 -3.92 -2.50
N MET A 28 3.77 -2.61 -2.43
CA MET A 28 5.14 -2.14 -2.25
C MET A 28 5.67 -2.46 -0.85
N TRP A 29 4.84 -2.38 0.19
CA TRP A 29 5.21 -2.76 1.55
C TRP A 29 5.75 -4.20 1.56
N LEU A 30 5.01 -5.15 0.98
CA LEU A 30 5.45 -6.54 0.83
C LEU A 30 6.85 -6.64 0.19
N GLN A 31 7.10 -5.88 -0.88
CA GLN A 31 8.40 -5.88 -1.55
C GLN A 31 9.51 -5.26 -0.70
N PHE A 32 9.20 -4.24 0.11
CA PHE A 32 10.17 -3.65 1.03
C PHE A 32 10.49 -4.57 2.22
N LEU A 33 9.54 -5.37 2.71
CA LEU A 33 9.81 -6.40 3.71
C LEU A 33 10.80 -7.44 3.19
N ARG A 34 10.63 -7.90 1.93
CA ARG A 34 11.58 -8.78 1.24
C ARG A 34 13.00 -8.19 1.11
N LEU A 35 13.13 -6.87 1.18
CA LEU A 35 14.39 -6.14 1.08
C LEU A 35 14.97 -5.74 2.44
N SER A 36 14.24 -5.92 3.54
CA SER A 36 14.69 -5.56 4.89
C SER A 36 15.60 -6.64 5.46
N PRO A 37 16.83 -6.30 5.88
CA PRO A 37 17.66 -7.22 6.65
C PRO A 37 17.07 -7.54 8.02
N SER A 38 16.44 -6.58 8.72
CA SER A 38 15.81 -6.86 10.02
C SER A 38 14.66 -7.87 9.89
N TYR A 39 13.83 -7.76 8.84
CA TYR A 39 12.75 -8.72 8.60
C TYR A 39 13.26 -10.13 8.27
N GLU A 40 14.42 -10.23 7.59
CA GLU A 40 15.08 -11.51 7.37
C GLU A 40 15.52 -12.18 8.66
N LEU A 41 16.07 -11.40 9.58
CA LEU A 41 16.46 -11.90 10.89
C LEU A 41 15.25 -12.42 11.65
N ALA A 42 14.10 -11.74 11.57
CA ALA A 42 12.86 -12.23 12.16
C ALA A 42 12.39 -13.55 11.54
N ARG A 43 12.45 -13.68 10.21
CA ARG A 43 12.19 -14.95 9.51
C ARG A 43 13.10 -16.07 10.00
N LYS A 44 14.42 -15.83 10.02
CA LYS A 44 15.43 -16.78 10.50
C LYS A 44 15.20 -17.16 11.96
N CYS A 45 14.84 -16.20 12.81
CA CYS A 45 14.51 -16.43 14.21
C CYS A 45 13.34 -17.39 14.36
N ARG A 46 12.22 -17.11 13.67
CA ARG A 46 11.02 -17.95 13.72
C ARG A 46 11.20 -19.31 13.05
N ALA A 47 12.12 -19.42 12.09
CA ALA A 47 12.50 -20.69 11.47
C ALA A 47 13.53 -21.51 12.28
N GLY A 48 14.06 -20.97 13.39
CA GLY A 48 15.14 -21.62 14.15
C GLY A 48 16.48 -21.67 13.40
N GLU A 49 16.69 -20.78 12.42
CA GLU A 49 17.87 -20.72 11.57
C GLU A 49 18.96 -19.76 12.11
N LEU A 50 18.70 -19.03 13.20
CA LEU A 50 19.72 -18.20 13.84
C LEU A 50 20.77 -19.07 14.51
N THR A 51 22.04 -18.76 14.26
CA THR A 51 23.19 -19.48 14.82
C THR A 51 23.70 -18.87 16.13
N GLY A 52 23.22 -17.68 16.48
CA GLY A 52 23.66 -16.91 17.65
C GLY A 52 24.83 -15.98 17.36
N ALA A 53 25.45 -16.08 16.17
CA ALA A 53 26.50 -15.17 15.71
C ALA A 53 25.93 -13.88 15.09
N GLU A 54 24.64 -13.88 14.74
CA GLU A 54 23.98 -12.75 14.10
C GLU A 54 23.80 -11.59 15.08
N LYS A 55 24.17 -10.39 14.66
CA LYS A 55 23.84 -9.17 15.39
C LYS A 55 22.36 -8.86 15.17
N LEU A 56 21.57 -8.86 16.24
CA LEU A 56 20.17 -8.46 16.20
C LEU A 56 20.01 -6.95 16.44
N PRO A 57 19.00 -6.29 15.85
CA PRO A 57 18.69 -4.90 16.19
C PRO A 57 18.20 -4.82 17.64
N THR A 58 18.44 -3.71 18.33
CA THR A 58 18.08 -3.60 19.76
C THR A 58 16.56 -3.57 19.99
N ASP A 59 15.78 -3.25 18.96
CA ASP A 59 14.31 -3.24 18.93
C ASP A 59 13.74 -4.46 18.19
N PHE A 60 14.43 -5.61 18.25
CA PHE A 60 14.05 -6.79 17.48
C PHE A 60 12.65 -7.32 17.78
N ASP A 61 12.15 -7.16 19.00
CA ASP A 61 10.78 -7.55 19.36
C ASP A 61 9.72 -6.83 18.51
N ALA A 62 9.94 -5.55 18.18
CA ALA A 62 9.04 -4.82 17.29
C ALA A 62 9.06 -5.37 15.86
N VAL A 63 10.22 -5.88 15.42
CA VAL A 63 10.37 -6.52 14.11
C VAL A 63 9.71 -7.91 14.11
N LEU A 64 9.86 -8.67 15.20
CA LEU A 64 9.21 -9.96 15.38
C LEU A 64 7.69 -9.82 15.40
N ALA A 65 7.13 -8.82 16.07
CA ALA A 65 5.69 -8.58 16.07
C ALA A 65 5.13 -8.37 14.65
N VAL A 66 5.82 -7.58 13.82
CA VAL A 66 5.42 -7.38 12.41
C VAL A 66 5.56 -8.67 11.60
N TYR A 67 6.59 -9.48 11.87
CA TYR A 67 6.75 -10.78 11.23
C TYR A 67 5.66 -11.77 11.65
N ASP A 68 5.28 -11.78 12.93
CA ASP A 68 4.26 -12.67 13.46
C ASP A 68 2.87 -12.34 12.87
N ASP A 69 2.60 -11.06 12.61
CA ASP A 69 1.41 -10.62 11.90
C ASP A 69 1.45 -10.96 10.39
N LEU A 70 2.55 -10.65 9.71
CA LEU A 70 2.58 -10.64 8.24
C LEU A 70 3.17 -11.90 7.60
N GLY A 71 3.84 -12.73 8.39
CA GLY A 71 4.40 -14.03 8.02
C GLY A 71 5.59 -13.96 7.05
N ASP A 72 5.92 -15.12 6.47
CA ASP A 72 6.96 -15.20 5.42
C ASP A 72 6.44 -14.60 4.12
N VAL A 73 6.97 -13.42 3.78
CA VAL A 73 6.62 -12.65 2.60
C VAL A 73 7.39 -13.06 1.33
N ILE A 74 8.42 -13.91 1.44
CA ILE A 74 9.29 -14.29 0.31
C ILE A 74 8.58 -15.26 -0.62
N VAL A 75 7.82 -16.20 -0.05
CA VAL A 75 7.21 -17.32 -0.78
C VAL A 75 5.92 -16.93 -1.53
N PRO A 76 4.91 -16.33 -0.90
CA PRO A 76 3.61 -16.15 -1.53
C PRO A 76 3.63 -15.07 -2.60
N ARG A 77 2.77 -15.22 -3.63
CA ARG A 77 2.46 -14.09 -4.53
C ARG A 77 1.67 -13.04 -3.75
N PHE A 78 1.78 -11.78 -4.15
CA PHE A 78 1.02 -10.70 -3.49
C PHE A 78 -0.48 -11.01 -3.39
N VAL A 79 -1.08 -11.58 -4.44
CA VAL A 79 -2.52 -11.91 -4.49
C VAL A 79 -2.89 -12.96 -3.44
N GLU A 80 -2.05 -13.99 -3.27
CA GLU A 80 -2.26 -15.07 -2.28
C GLU A 80 -2.06 -14.52 -0.87
N TRP A 81 -0.91 -13.87 -0.64
CA TRP A 81 -0.60 -13.24 0.64
C TRP A 81 -1.66 -12.22 1.06
N TRP A 82 -2.15 -11.41 0.12
CA TRP A 82 -3.18 -10.41 0.40
C TRP A 82 -4.50 -11.05 0.82
N ARG A 83 -4.89 -12.15 0.18
CA ARG A 83 -6.11 -12.90 0.51
C ARG A 83 -6.03 -13.55 1.87
N ASP A 84 -4.89 -14.17 2.16
CA ASP A 84 -4.76 -15.07 3.31
C ASP A 84 -4.30 -14.33 4.57
N ILE A 85 -3.54 -13.23 4.42
CA ILE A 85 -2.92 -12.51 5.53
C ILE A 85 -3.16 -11.00 5.40
N GLY A 86 -2.72 -10.39 4.31
CA GLY A 86 -2.61 -8.93 4.19
C GLY A 86 -3.92 -8.18 4.48
N ILE A 87 -5.03 -8.57 3.87
CA ILE A 87 -6.29 -7.83 4.03
C ILE A 87 -6.82 -7.85 5.48
N TRP A 88 -6.43 -8.82 6.30
CA TRP A 88 -6.86 -8.90 7.70
C TRP A 88 -6.16 -7.87 8.58
N HIS A 89 -4.90 -7.53 8.27
CA HIS A 89 -4.10 -6.55 9.00
C HIS A 89 -4.16 -5.13 8.40
N PHE A 90 -4.36 -5.01 7.08
CA PHE A 90 -4.38 -3.73 6.36
C PHE A 90 -5.79 -3.25 5.97
N GLY A 91 -6.77 -4.17 5.92
CA GLY A 91 -8.13 -3.88 5.50
C GLY A 91 -8.98 -3.26 6.60
N GLN A 92 -9.82 -2.33 6.21
CA GLN A 92 -10.87 -1.78 7.06
C GLN A 92 -11.97 -2.84 7.22
N GLN A 93 -12.49 -2.99 8.43
CA GLN A 93 -13.61 -3.88 8.68
C GLN A 93 -14.94 -3.21 8.31
N GLY A 94 -15.92 -4.02 7.91
CA GLY A 94 -17.25 -3.57 7.53
C GLY A 94 -17.43 -3.38 6.02
N GLU A 95 -18.55 -2.79 5.64
CA GLU A 95 -18.83 -2.42 4.26
C GLU A 95 -18.24 -1.05 3.95
N LYS A 96 -17.72 -0.90 2.73
CA LYS A 96 -17.22 0.39 2.26
C LYS A 96 -18.37 1.41 2.24
N PRO A 97 -18.23 2.58 2.90
CA PRO A 97 -19.25 3.63 2.83
C PRO A 97 -19.55 4.01 1.39
N SER A 98 -20.84 4.03 1.04
CA SER A 98 -21.30 4.37 -0.30
C SER A 98 -22.64 5.11 -0.26
N PRO A 99 -22.92 6.00 -1.22
CA PRO A 99 -24.21 6.70 -1.27
C PRO A 99 -25.38 5.72 -1.42
N ALA A 100 -26.40 5.86 -0.57
CA ALA A 100 -27.62 5.07 -0.63
C ALA A 100 -28.82 5.93 -1.08
N LEU A 101 -29.61 5.43 -2.04
CA LEU A 101 -30.88 6.06 -2.40
C LEU A 101 -31.97 5.61 -1.42
N LEU A 102 -32.37 6.50 -0.51
CA LEU A 102 -33.41 6.20 0.49
C LEU A 102 -34.84 6.32 -0.06
N GLY A 103 -35.01 7.08 -1.16
CA GLY A 103 -36.28 7.14 -1.88
C GLY A 103 -36.42 8.37 -2.77
N THR A 104 -37.56 8.47 -3.46
CA THR A 104 -37.88 9.59 -4.36
C THR A 104 -39.27 10.13 -4.08
N ILE A 105 -39.42 11.44 -3.92
CA ILE A 105 -40.73 12.10 -3.73
C ILE A 105 -41.21 12.59 -5.10
N ARG A 106 -42.46 12.28 -5.44
CA ARG A 106 -43.13 12.77 -6.66
C ARG A 106 -44.54 13.19 -6.32
N HIS A 107 -45.04 14.23 -7.00
CA HIS A 107 -46.37 14.78 -6.79
C HIS A 107 -47.49 13.91 -7.42
N ASP A 108 -47.14 13.00 -8.34
CA ASP A 108 -48.08 12.30 -9.24
C ASP A 108 -48.48 10.89 -8.79
N ARG A 109 -47.94 10.40 -7.67
CA ARG A 109 -48.29 9.09 -7.11
C ARG A 109 -49.13 9.30 -5.87
N GLY A 110 -50.39 8.89 -5.90
CA GLY A 110 -51.33 8.96 -4.77
C GLY A 110 -50.97 8.08 -3.56
N ASP A 111 -49.71 7.67 -3.44
CA ASP A 111 -49.17 6.95 -2.29
C ASP A 111 -48.58 7.95 -1.30
N GLU A 112 -48.87 7.78 0.00
CA GLU A 112 -48.23 8.60 1.04
C GLU A 112 -46.71 8.36 1.03
N PRO A 113 -45.88 9.39 0.84
CA PRO A 113 -44.44 9.21 0.70
C PRO A 113 -43.75 8.86 2.03
N ILE A 114 -44.34 9.25 3.16
CA ILE A 114 -43.72 9.18 4.49
C ILE A 114 -43.52 7.72 4.97
N PRO A 115 -44.53 6.83 4.97
CA PRO A 115 -44.35 5.45 5.45
C PRO A 115 -43.27 4.69 4.69
N ARG A 116 -43.22 4.84 3.36
CA ARG A 116 -42.21 4.19 2.52
C ARG A 116 -40.81 4.72 2.79
N LEU A 117 -40.64 6.06 2.89
CA LEU A 117 -39.35 6.66 3.20
C LEU A 117 -38.86 6.21 4.58
N ARG A 118 -39.75 6.16 5.57
CA ARG A 118 -39.43 5.66 6.92
C ARG A 118 -38.92 4.22 6.87
N ALA A 119 -39.61 3.33 6.16
CA ALA A 119 -39.17 1.94 6.01
C ALA A 119 -37.78 1.82 5.35
N SER A 120 -37.50 2.62 4.32
CA SER A 120 -36.18 2.65 3.68
C SER A 120 -35.09 3.18 4.62
N VAL A 121 -35.37 4.25 5.37
CA VAL A 121 -34.42 4.82 6.35
C VAL A 121 -34.16 3.80 7.47
N ASP A 122 -35.19 3.15 8.00
CA ASP A 122 -35.07 2.13 9.04
C ASP A 122 -34.22 0.95 8.56
N THR A 123 -34.43 0.50 7.32
CA THR A 123 -33.65 -0.59 6.71
C THR A 123 -32.19 -0.18 6.53
N TYR A 124 -31.95 1.05 6.05
CA TYR A 124 -30.60 1.56 5.89
C TYR A 124 -29.86 1.63 7.23
N ILE A 125 -30.48 2.19 8.28
CA ILE A 125 -29.86 2.35 9.59
C ILE A 125 -29.58 0.98 10.24
N LYS A 126 -30.55 0.07 10.22
CA LYS A 126 -30.45 -1.24 10.92
C LYS A 126 -29.56 -2.26 10.21
N ASP A 127 -29.23 -2.05 8.93
CA ASP A 127 -28.43 -2.99 8.16
C ASP A 127 -27.21 -2.34 7.51
N THR A 128 -27.43 -1.51 6.48
CA THR A 128 -26.35 -0.96 5.65
C THR A 128 -25.42 -0.03 6.43
N TRP A 129 -25.98 0.89 7.23
CA TRP A 129 -25.21 1.85 8.03
C TRP A 129 -24.40 1.15 9.12
N LEU A 130 -25.01 0.19 9.83
CA LEU A 130 -24.34 -0.64 10.83
C LEU A 130 -23.20 -1.45 10.19
N LYS A 131 -23.45 -2.10 9.06
CA LYS A 131 -22.42 -2.82 8.29
C LYS A 131 -21.29 -1.90 7.85
N GLN A 132 -21.58 -0.63 7.53
CA GLN A 132 -20.58 0.37 7.13
C GLN A 132 -19.81 0.98 8.30
N GLY A 133 -20.09 0.59 9.54
CA GLY A 133 -19.42 1.12 10.71
C GLY A 133 -19.93 2.48 11.14
N GLU A 134 -21.23 2.71 10.99
CA GLU A 134 -21.93 3.89 11.51
C GLU A 134 -21.29 5.23 11.08
N PRO A 135 -20.95 5.43 9.80
CA PRO A 135 -20.35 6.69 9.34
C PRO A 135 -21.31 7.86 9.54
N ALA A 136 -20.79 9.03 9.93
CA ALA A 136 -21.55 10.27 9.85
C ALA A 136 -22.07 10.45 8.41
N ALA A 137 -23.38 10.63 8.26
CA ALA A 137 -24.07 10.71 6.97
C ALA A 137 -25.05 11.88 6.94
N ILE A 138 -25.11 12.55 5.79
CA ILE A 138 -26.08 13.62 5.53
C ILE A 138 -27.27 13.01 4.78
N ILE A 139 -28.48 13.23 5.30
CA ILE A 139 -29.73 12.97 4.57
C ILE A 139 -30.12 14.27 3.86
N ALA A 140 -30.16 14.26 2.53
CA ALA A 140 -30.44 15.44 1.72
C ALA A 140 -31.57 15.19 0.70
N ALA A 141 -32.40 16.21 0.48
CA ALA A 141 -33.36 16.23 -0.62
C ALA A 141 -32.71 16.81 -1.88
N ILE A 142 -32.58 16.01 -2.93
CA ILE A 142 -31.98 16.43 -4.21
C ILE A 142 -33.09 16.57 -5.27
N PRO A 143 -33.42 17.80 -5.72
CA PRO A 143 -34.41 17.98 -6.78
C PRO A 143 -33.92 17.41 -8.12
N VAL A 144 -34.74 16.55 -8.74
CA VAL A 144 -34.40 15.82 -9.98
C VAL A 144 -34.29 16.68 -11.25
N GLY A 145 -34.62 17.98 -11.16
CA GLY A 145 -34.57 18.93 -12.28
C GLY A 145 -33.31 19.82 -12.32
N LEU A 146 -32.44 19.75 -11.31
CA LEU A 146 -31.23 20.56 -11.29
C LEU A 146 -30.15 20.00 -12.20
N SER A 147 -29.31 20.88 -12.74
CA SER A 147 -28.12 20.43 -13.47
C SER A 147 -27.15 19.72 -12.53
N LYS A 148 -26.38 18.75 -13.06
CA LYS A 148 -25.34 18.04 -12.29
C LYS A 148 -24.35 18.99 -11.60
N ALA A 149 -24.02 20.11 -12.25
CA ALA A 149 -23.12 21.13 -11.70
C ALA A 149 -23.73 21.83 -10.47
N GLN A 150 -25.03 22.16 -10.51
CA GLN A 150 -25.73 22.74 -9.36
C GLN A 150 -25.81 21.75 -8.20
N ILE A 151 -26.14 20.48 -8.47
CA ILE A 151 -26.20 19.42 -7.46
C ILE A 151 -24.83 19.25 -6.79
N ALA A 152 -23.74 19.17 -7.56
CA ALA A 152 -22.39 19.03 -7.03
C ALA A 152 -22.01 20.19 -6.11
N LYS A 153 -22.30 21.44 -6.51
CA LYS A 153 -22.05 22.64 -5.70
C LYS A 153 -22.82 22.61 -4.37
N TRP A 154 -24.05 22.11 -4.37
CA TRP A 154 -24.87 22.00 -3.16
C TRP A 154 -24.32 20.92 -2.22
N ILE A 155 -23.95 19.76 -2.76
CA ILE A 155 -23.32 18.69 -1.97
C ILE A 155 -22.01 19.19 -1.35
N GLU A 156 -21.19 19.92 -2.11
CA GLU A 156 -19.94 20.51 -1.59
C GLU A 156 -20.19 21.50 -0.45
N ALA A 157 -21.21 22.36 -0.57
CA ALA A 157 -21.59 23.28 0.50
C ALA A 157 -22.06 22.54 1.77
N MET A 158 -22.92 21.54 1.63
CA MET A 158 -23.40 20.71 2.75
C MET A 158 -22.25 19.98 3.45
N LEU A 159 -21.30 19.44 2.69
CA LEU A 159 -20.11 18.80 3.23
C LEU A 159 -19.18 19.81 3.92
N THR A 160 -19.12 21.06 3.45
CA THR A 160 -18.32 22.11 4.10
C THR A 160 -18.94 22.53 5.42
N GLU A 161 -20.26 22.63 5.50
CA GLU A 161 -21.00 23.06 6.69
C GLU A 161 -21.09 21.98 7.77
N HIS A 162 -21.25 20.71 7.36
CA HIS A 162 -21.52 19.59 8.28
C HIS A 162 -20.45 18.49 8.25
N GLY A 163 -19.35 18.66 7.50
CA GLY A 163 -18.32 17.64 7.32
C GLY A 163 -17.36 17.46 8.48
N ASP A 164 -17.38 18.35 9.48
CA ASP A 164 -16.54 18.27 10.69
C ASP A 164 -17.12 17.33 11.78
N VAL A 165 -18.22 16.62 11.49
CA VAL A 165 -18.85 15.72 12.46
C VAL A 165 -18.17 14.34 12.44
N ILE A 166 -17.41 14.10 13.51
CA ILE A 166 -17.05 12.82 14.16
C ILE A 166 -16.78 11.66 13.17
N GLN A 167 -15.50 11.30 13.05
CA GLN A 167 -15.11 10.05 12.38
C GLN A 167 -15.90 8.89 13.00
N PRO A 168 -16.42 7.95 12.19
CA PRO A 168 -17.16 6.79 12.70
C PRO A 168 -16.43 6.17 13.90
N GLU A 169 -17.19 5.81 14.94
CA GLU A 169 -16.72 4.82 15.92
C GLU A 169 -16.49 3.53 15.15
N THR A 170 -15.22 3.26 14.87
CA THR A 170 -14.84 2.38 13.77
C THR A 170 -15.22 0.92 14.06
N PRO A 171 -15.65 0.16 13.04
CA PRO A 171 -15.31 -1.26 12.95
C PRO A 171 -13.79 -1.33 12.99
N SER A 172 -13.24 -2.01 14.02
CA SER A 172 -11.81 -2.13 14.37
C SER A 172 -10.85 -1.57 13.31
N GLU A 173 -10.14 -0.50 13.64
CA GLU A 173 -9.11 0.07 12.77
C GLU A 173 -8.11 -1.01 12.31
N PRO A 174 -7.60 -0.95 11.07
CA PRO A 174 -6.60 -1.90 10.60
C PRO A 174 -5.34 -1.81 11.47
N THR A 175 -4.74 -2.97 11.79
CA THR A 175 -3.49 -3.08 12.55
C THR A 175 -2.40 -2.18 11.98
N TYR A 176 -2.29 -2.13 10.64
CA TYR A 176 -1.31 -1.30 9.95
C TYR A 176 -1.97 -0.29 9.02
N LYS A 177 -1.62 0.99 9.23
CA LYS A 177 -2.00 2.12 8.37
C LYS A 177 -0.78 2.67 7.63
N LEU A 178 -1.03 3.38 6.53
CA LEU A 178 0.03 4.12 5.87
C LEU A 178 0.55 5.24 6.79
N PHE A 179 1.85 5.20 7.08
CA PHE A 179 2.51 6.06 8.04
C PHE A 179 2.79 7.48 7.50
N GLY A 180 2.48 8.50 8.30
CA GLY A 180 2.86 9.90 8.06
C GLY A 180 2.26 10.56 6.81
N LYS A 181 2.85 11.70 6.40
CA LYS A 181 2.48 12.36 5.12
C LYS A 181 2.86 11.43 3.97
N LYS A 182 1.87 10.97 3.20
CA LYS A 182 2.05 10.02 2.10
C LYS A 182 3.16 10.50 1.15
N LEU A 183 4.26 9.72 1.09
CA LEU A 183 5.31 9.92 0.10
C LEU A 183 4.74 9.78 -1.31
N HIS A 184 5.37 10.42 -2.29
CA HIS A 184 4.94 10.23 -3.67
C HIS A 184 5.25 8.80 -4.14
N ARG A 185 4.23 8.05 -4.55
CA ARG A 185 4.33 6.61 -4.91
C ARG A 185 5.44 6.32 -5.91
N ARG A 186 5.58 7.16 -6.94
CA ARG A 186 6.64 7.01 -7.95
C ARG A 186 8.04 7.05 -7.34
N SER A 187 8.26 7.90 -6.35
CA SER A 187 9.56 8.04 -5.70
C SER A 187 9.90 6.80 -4.86
N VAL A 188 8.92 6.29 -4.11
CA VAL A 188 9.08 5.05 -3.32
C VAL A 188 9.38 3.86 -4.24
N PHE A 189 8.65 3.74 -5.34
CA PHE A 189 8.91 2.73 -6.36
C PHE A 189 10.31 2.87 -7.00
N GLN A 190 10.77 4.10 -7.27
CA GLN A 190 12.13 4.35 -7.77
C GLN A 190 13.20 3.90 -6.76
N TYR A 191 13.01 4.15 -5.46
CA TYR A 191 13.95 3.72 -4.43
C TYR A 191 14.03 2.19 -4.35
N MET A 192 12.88 1.50 -4.41
CA MET A 192 12.82 0.04 -4.48
C MET A 192 13.57 -0.50 -5.70
N ARG A 193 13.37 0.10 -6.88
CA ARG A 193 14.07 -0.30 -8.10
C ARG A 193 15.58 -0.13 -7.99
N VAL A 194 16.04 0.95 -7.36
CA VAL A 194 17.46 1.19 -7.14
C VAL A 194 18.06 0.13 -6.21
N LEU A 195 17.38 -0.23 -5.12
CA LEU A 195 17.81 -1.33 -4.23
C LEU A 195 17.93 -2.66 -4.98
N LEU A 196 16.87 -3.07 -5.69
CA LEU A 196 16.87 -4.31 -6.47
C LEU A 196 17.97 -4.34 -7.54
N THR A 197 18.22 -3.20 -8.19
CA THR A 197 19.27 -3.08 -9.21
C THR A 197 20.65 -3.20 -8.58
N LYS A 198 20.88 -2.59 -7.40
CA LYS A 198 22.13 -2.69 -6.65
C LYS A 198 22.38 -4.10 -6.13
N ALA A 199 21.35 -4.77 -5.59
CA ALA A 199 21.43 -6.16 -5.17
C ALA A 199 21.85 -7.08 -6.33
N ALA A 200 21.22 -6.92 -7.51
CA ALA A 200 21.57 -7.71 -8.69
C ALA A 200 22.92 -7.33 -9.35
N ASN A 201 23.55 -6.23 -8.94
CA ASN A 201 24.83 -5.76 -9.51
C ASN A 201 25.70 -5.11 -8.41
N PRO A 202 26.20 -5.88 -7.42
CA PRO A 202 26.85 -5.33 -6.23
C PRO A 202 28.08 -4.48 -6.53
N ASP A 203 28.86 -4.82 -7.56
CA ASP A 203 30.10 -4.09 -7.89
C ASP A 203 29.90 -2.96 -8.90
N MET A 204 28.69 -2.83 -9.46
CA MET A 204 28.42 -1.82 -10.47
C MET A 204 28.50 -0.39 -9.87
N PRO A 205 29.23 0.53 -10.53
CA PRO A 205 29.28 1.94 -10.15
C PRO A 205 27.88 2.56 -9.99
N LEU A 206 27.70 3.37 -8.95
CA LEU A 206 26.38 3.92 -8.61
C LEU A 206 25.72 4.74 -9.73
N TRP A 207 26.49 5.45 -10.56
CA TRP A 207 25.90 6.18 -11.68
C TRP A 207 25.28 5.21 -12.70
N GLN A 208 25.90 4.06 -12.97
CA GLN A 208 25.36 3.01 -13.84
C GLN A 208 24.13 2.33 -13.22
N ILE A 209 24.13 2.10 -11.91
CA ILE A 209 22.94 1.66 -11.17
C ILE A 209 21.79 2.66 -11.38
N GLY A 210 22.05 3.96 -11.28
CA GLY A 210 21.07 5.02 -11.51
C GLY A 210 20.45 4.97 -12.91
N VAL A 211 21.28 4.74 -13.94
CA VAL A 211 20.84 4.54 -15.33
C VAL A 211 19.95 3.31 -15.46
N LYS A 212 20.45 2.15 -15.01
CA LYS A 212 19.79 0.85 -15.11
C LYS A 212 18.46 0.84 -14.34
N ALA A 213 18.40 1.52 -13.20
CA ALA A 213 17.17 1.70 -12.42
C ALA A 213 16.20 2.77 -13.00
N LYS A 214 16.60 3.49 -14.06
CA LYS A 214 15.86 4.61 -14.66
C LYS A 214 15.47 5.68 -13.63
N LEU A 215 16.42 6.06 -12.78
CA LEU A 215 16.17 6.93 -11.62
C LEU A 215 15.79 8.37 -12.03
N SER A 216 16.45 8.91 -13.06
CA SER A 216 16.20 10.28 -13.55
C SER A 216 16.08 10.28 -15.08
N PRO A 217 14.91 10.65 -15.64
CA PRO A 217 14.76 10.81 -17.09
C PRO A 217 15.71 11.86 -17.68
N HIS A 218 16.00 12.93 -16.93
CA HIS A 218 16.91 13.99 -17.33
C HIS A 218 18.33 13.46 -17.53
N TYR A 219 18.93 12.84 -16.51
CA TYR A 219 20.30 12.30 -16.62
C TYR A 219 20.38 11.15 -17.61
N ASN A 220 19.38 10.27 -17.67
CA ASN A 220 19.36 9.19 -18.67
C ASN A 220 19.40 9.71 -20.11
N ARG A 221 18.70 10.81 -20.39
CA ARG A 221 18.72 11.45 -21.72
C ARG A 221 20.06 12.10 -22.03
N LEU A 222 20.72 12.68 -21.04
CA LEU A 222 22.04 13.30 -21.22
C LEU A 222 23.11 12.25 -21.53
N LEU A 223 23.10 11.13 -20.79
CA LEU A 223 24.03 10.02 -20.99
C LEU A 223 23.87 9.37 -22.37
N SER A 224 22.64 9.31 -22.91
CA SER A 224 22.42 8.78 -24.27
C SER A 224 22.90 9.70 -25.39
N LYS A 225 23.24 10.97 -25.09
CA LYS A 225 23.66 11.96 -26.10
C LYS A 225 25.18 12.05 -26.27
N SER A 226 25.97 11.56 -25.32
CA SER A 226 27.43 11.53 -25.45
C SER A 226 27.86 10.46 -26.44
N GLU A 227 28.93 10.70 -27.19
CA GLU A 227 29.49 9.76 -28.17
C GLU A 227 29.80 8.37 -27.59
N ASP A 228 30.29 8.31 -26.35
CA ASP A 228 30.60 7.06 -25.65
C ASP A 228 29.42 6.50 -24.82
N GLY A 229 28.28 7.18 -24.82
CA GLY A 229 27.10 6.84 -24.01
C GLY A 229 27.27 7.00 -22.49
N ARG A 230 28.33 7.66 -22.00
CA ARG A 230 28.64 7.79 -20.56
C ARG A 230 28.41 9.19 -19.99
N GLY A 231 28.09 10.17 -20.82
CA GLY A 231 27.93 11.59 -20.48
C GLY A 231 29.16 12.21 -19.82
N THR A 232 28.98 13.44 -19.35
CA THR A 232 30.06 14.20 -18.73
C THR A 232 30.43 13.67 -17.35
N ILE A 233 31.63 13.99 -16.87
CA ILE A 233 32.06 13.68 -15.49
C ILE A 233 31.08 14.27 -14.47
N VAL A 234 30.58 15.49 -14.72
CA VAL A 234 29.63 16.19 -13.84
C VAL A 234 28.29 15.47 -13.79
N GLU A 235 27.75 15.03 -14.93
CA GLU A 235 26.50 14.26 -14.99
C GLU A 235 26.61 12.93 -14.25
N ARG A 236 27.73 12.20 -14.43
CA ARG A 236 27.97 10.95 -13.70
C ARG A 236 28.09 11.17 -12.20
N LYS A 237 28.76 12.25 -11.77
CA LYS A 237 28.86 12.63 -10.34
C LYS A 237 27.47 12.91 -9.75
N ASN A 238 26.67 13.73 -10.42
CA ASN A 238 25.32 14.08 -9.98
C ASN A 238 24.40 12.84 -9.90
N LEU A 239 24.46 11.97 -10.91
CA LEU A 239 23.68 10.73 -10.91
C LEU A 239 24.16 9.74 -9.84
N LYS A 240 25.46 9.65 -9.57
CA LYS A 240 26.02 8.88 -8.45
C LYS A 240 25.45 9.37 -7.11
N GLU A 241 25.43 10.67 -6.86
CA GLU A 241 24.90 11.25 -5.62
C GLU A 241 23.39 11.03 -5.47
N LEU A 242 22.62 11.20 -6.56
CA LEU A 242 21.19 10.91 -6.58
C LEU A 242 20.91 9.43 -6.28
N THR A 243 21.70 8.53 -6.87
CA THR A 243 21.57 7.08 -6.66
C THR A 243 21.95 6.69 -5.23
N SER A 244 23.00 7.28 -4.67
CA SER A 244 23.39 7.09 -3.26
C SER A 244 22.25 7.50 -2.31
N ARG A 245 21.62 8.66 -2.55
CA ARG A 245 20.45 9.10 -1.78
C ARG A 245 19.25 8.16 -1.93
N ALA A 246 18.98 7.68 -3.14
CA ALA A 246 17.91 6.72 -3.40
C ALA A 246 18.14 5.38 -2.68
N LEU A 247 19.38 4.88 -2.66
CA LEU A 247 19.74 3.67 -1.89
C LEU A 247 19.49 3.86 -0.40
N LYS A 248 19.99 4.96 0.19
CA LYS A 248 19.78 5.26 1.61
C LYS A 248 18.30 5.35 1.97
N ARG A 249 17.51 6.07 1.15
CA ARG A 249 16.06 6.21 1.38
C ARG A 249 15.33 4.87 1.23
N GLY A 250 15.66 4.10 0.20
CA GLY A 250 15.07 2.77 0.00
C GLY A 250 15.37 1.84 1.18
N HIS A 251 16.61 1.82 1.66
CA HIS A 251 17.01 1.03 2.82
C HIS A 251 16.23 1.41 4.07
N MET A 252 16.10 2.72 4.37
CA MET A 252 15.29 3.16 5.50
C MET A 252 13.80 2.80 5.34
N ILE A 253 13.25 2.83 4.13
CA ILE A 253 11.87 2.37 3.89
C ILE A 253 11.73 0.87 4.17
N ALA A 254 12.71 0.05 3.78
CA ALA A 254 12.71 -1.37 4.10
C ALA A 254 12.74 -1.61 5.63
N GLU A 255 13.65 -0.93 6.33
CA GLU A 255 13.83 -1.10 7.77
C GLU A 255 12.69 -0.50 8.61
N ASN A 256 12.05 0.56 8.14
CA ASN A 256 10.86 1.10 8.81
C ASN A 256 9.63 0.25 8.51
N ALA A 257 9.52 -0.33 7.30
CA ALA A 257 8.44 -1.26 6.95
C ALA A 257 8.43 -2.49 7.86
N SER A 258 9.60 -3.00 8.24
CA SER A 258 9.73 -4.12 9.18
C SER A 258 9.43 -3.75 10.63
N ARG A 259 9.10 -2.48 10.91
CA ARG A 259 8.68 -1.95 12.21
C ARG A 259 7.25 -1.39 12.17
N GLY A 260 6.45 -1.75 11.15
CA GLY A 260 5.08 -1.26 11.02
C GLY A 260 4.99 0.17 10.45
N MET A 261 6.12 0.79 10.08
CA MET A 261 6.19 2.21 9.70
C MET A 261 6.42 2.39 8.19
N PHE A 262 5.36 2.24 7.39
CA PHE A 262 5.46 2.39 5.93
C PHE A 262 4.41 3.33 5.34
N PRO A 263 4.75 4.19 4.37
CA PRO A 263 6.09 4.41 3.80
C PRO A 263 6.87 5.50 4.56
N SER A 264 8.04 5.18 5.12
CA SER A 264 8.88 6.16 5.81
C SER A 264 10.36 5.95 5.50
N TYR A 265 11.10 7.01 5.14
CA TYR A 265 12.56 6.97 5.06
C TYR A 265 13.24 7.69 6.24
N VAL A 266 12.49 7.96 7.33
CA VAL A 266 13.09 8.47 8.57
C VAL A 266 14.23 7.55 8.98
N ARG A 267 15.33 8.13 9.45
CA ARG A 267 16.51 7.35 9.83
C ARG A 267 16.12 6.40 10.96
N CYS A 268 16.28 5.10 10.72
CA CYS A 268 16.15 4.06 11.73
C CYS A 268 17.54 3.82 12.37
N PRO A 269 17.74 4.14 13.66
CA PRO A 269 19.03 3.98 14.33
C PRO A 269 19.48 2.52 14.45
N THR A 270 18.51 1.62 14.51
CA THR A 270 18.66 0.17 14.66
C THR A 270 18.60 -0.57 13.31
N ALA A 271 18.67 0.17 12.20
CA ALA A 271 18.68 -0.40 10.86
C ALA A 271 19.87 -1.34 10.66
N MET A 272 19.58 -2.55 10.19
CA MET A 272 20.61 -3.54 9.89
C MET A 272 21.22 -3.30 8.49
N PRO A 273 22.54 -3.48 8.32
CA PRO A 273 23.20 -3.29 7.03
C PRO A 273 22.66 -4.28 5.99
N ILE A 274 22.60 -3.84 4.73
CA ILE A 274 22.19 -4.69 3.62
C ILE A 274 23.35 -5.59 3.19
N ASP A 275 23.13 -6.90 3.25
CA ASP A 275 23.88 -7.86 2.45
C ASP A 275 23.28 -7.92 1.04
N TRP A 276 24.03 -7.42 0.05
CA TRP A 276 23.55 -7.36 -1.33
C TRP A 276 23.41 -8.73 -1.99
N ALA A 277 24.27 -9.69 -1.65
CA ALA A 277 24.24 -11.03 -2.21
C ALA A 277 23.02 -11.79 -1.70
N GLU A 278 22.80 -11.79 -0.38
CA GLU A 278 21.63 -12.41 0.24
C GLU A 278 20.34 -11.75 -0.26
N THR A 279 20.30 -10.42 -0.31
CA THR A 279 19.14 -9.68 -0.83
C THR A 279 18.84 -10.04 -2.29
N HIS A 280 19.87 -10.23 -3.11
CA HIS A 280 19.69 -10.65 -4.49
C HIS A 280 19.10 -12.06 -4.57
N GLN A 281 19.66 -13.02 -3.83
CA GLN A 281 19.17 -14.40 -3.77
C GLN A 281 17.69 -14.45 -3.38
N ARG A 282 17.31 -13.74 -2.31
CA ARG A 282 15.90 -13.65 -1.85
C ARG A 282 14.99 -13.05 -2.91
N SER A 283 15.43 -11.97 -3.56
CA SER A 283 14.65 -11.33 -4.64
C SER A 283 14.45 -12.24 -5.86
N MET A 284 15.43 -13.09 -6.17
CA MET A 284 15.34 -14.07 -7.25
C MET A 284 14.38 -15.20 -6.90
N LYS A 285 14.47 -15.75 -5.68
CA LYS A 285 13.55 -16.77 -5.17
C LYS A 285 12.10 -16.31 -5.28
N ALA A 286 11.79 -15.10 -4.79
CA ALA A 286 10.45 -14.52 -4.88
C ALA A 286 9.95 -14.37 -6.33
N ARG A 287 10.81 -13.91 -7.26
CA ARG A 287 10.45 -13.75 -8.69
C ARG A 287 10.23 -15.09 -9.41
N THR A 288 11.02 -16.10 -9.09
CA THR A 288 10.85 -17.44 -9.67
C THR A 288 9.51 -18.03 -9.27
N LEU A 289 9.14 -17.93 -7.98
CA LEU A 289 7.83 -18.38 -7.49
C LEU A 289 6.67 -17.61 -8.13
N GLU A 290 6.82 -16.30 -8.33
CA GLU A 290 5.82 -15.48 -9.05
C GLU A 290 5.64 -15.88 -10.53
N ARG A 291 6.67 -16.47 -11.16
CA ARG A 291 6.64 -16.91 -12.56
C ARG A 291 6.09 -18.32 -12.74
N THR A 292 6.54 -19.27 -11.92
CA THR A 292 6.13 -20.69 -12.02
C THR A 292 4.62 -20.84 -11.81
N ASN A 293 4.03 -20.07 -10.89
CA ASN A 293 2.59 -20.10 -10.60
C ASN A 293 1.73 -19.30 -11.62
N ARG A 294 2.30 -18.81 -12.72
CA ARG A 294 1.53 -18.28 -13.88
C ARG A 294 1.33 -19.31 -14.99
N ALA A 295 2.07 -20.42 -14.95
CA ALA A 295 2.04 -21.47 -15.97
C ALA A 295 1.08 -22.63 -15.61
N VAL A 296 0.32 -22.47 -14.53
CA VAL A 296 -0.74 -23.35 -14.03
C VAL A 296 -1.98 -22.50 -13.82
#